data_AF-A0A926Z863-F1
#
_entry.id   AF-A0A926Z863-F1
#
_cell.length_a   1.000
_cell.length_b   1.000
_cell.length_c   1.000
_cell.angle_alpha   90.00
_cell.angle_beta   90.00
_cell.angle_gamma   90.00
#
_symmetry.space_group_name_H-M   'P 1'
#
loop_
_entity.id
_entity.type
_entity.pdbx_description
1 polymer ?
#
loop_
_entity_poly.entity_id
_entity_poly.type
_entity_poly.pdbx_seq_one_letter_code
_entity_poly.pdbx_strand_id
1 'polypeptide(L)'
;MSIIDAINQLALDKVELRDRPYLLYTDKLSKTALSQLAFRYTGDRVSYRDDLIKRHTSNSKSGYLNLQMHISREVEAIKQICQNATKPIVLLEDLDVLLTYLHTRPNSPLNQFWRNLAATRQLACPIWILLPKTWATEMASKENLWDIRVKYL
;
A
#
# COMPACT_ATOMS: atom_id res chain seq x y z
N MET A 1 -12.08 20.68 9.54
CA MET A 1 -12.27 19.32 10.08
C MET A 1 -10.99 18.92 10.79
N SER A 2 -11.06 18.49 12.06
CA SER A 2 -9.85 18.13 12.81
C SER A 2 -9.24 16.84 12.26
N ILE A 3 -7.91 16.71 12.30
CA ILE A 3 -7.20 15.47 11.97
C ILE A 3 -7.76 14.28 12.79
N ILE A 4 -8.16 14.56 14.03
CA ILE A 4 -8.75 13.57 14.94
C ILE A 4 -10.13 13.11 14.46
N ASP A 5 -10.92 13.99 13.84
CA ASP A 5 -12.24 13.64 13.29
C ASP A 5 -12.10 12.74 12.06
N ALA A 6 -11.14 13.01 11.18
CA ALA A 6 -10.83 12.14 10.03
C ALA A 6 -10.34 10.75 10.51
N ILE A 7 -9.52 10.70 11.56
CA ILE A 7 -9.05 9.46 12.19
C ILE A 7 -10.18 8.72 12.94
N ASN A 8 -11.20 9.41 13.43
CA ASN A 8 -12.36 8.77 14.05
C ASN A 8 -13.38 8.26 13.02
N GLN A 9 -13.56 8.95 11.89
CA GLN A 9 -14.42 8.52 10.78
C GLN A 9 -13.89 7.26 10.08
N LEU A 10 -12.59 7.04 10.17
CA LEU A 10 -11.88 5.89 9.63
C LEU A 10 -12.48 4.54 10.06
N ALA A 11 -13.14 4.46 11.23
CA ALA A 11 -13.83 3.26 11.75
C ALA A 11 -13.04 1.96 11.53
N LEU A 12 -11.70 2.06 11.54
CA LEU A 12 -10.78 0.95 11.26
C LEU A 12 -10.86 -0.12 12.34
N ASP A 13 -11.41 0.24 13.49
CA ASP A 13 -11.77 -0.62 14.62
C ASP A 13 -12.75 -1.74 14.20
N LYS A 14 -13.46 -1.56 13.08
CA LYS A 14 -14.35 -2.56 12.47
C LYS A 14 -13.72 -3.33 11.32
N VAL A 15 -12.47 -3.03 10.94
CA VAL A 15 -11.74 -3.80 9.95
C VAL A 15 -11.27 -5.06 10.65
N GLU A 16 -11.84 -6.22 10.29
CA GLU A 16 -11.25 -7.49 10.68
C GLU A 16 -9.80 -7.50 10.18
N LEU A 17 -8.86 -7.43 11.12
CA LEU A 17 -7.42 -7.47 10.87
C LEU A 17 -7.04 -8.87 10.36
N ARG A 18 -7.36 -9.12 9.09
CA ARG A 18 -7.00 -10.33 8.37
C ARG A 18 -5.59 -10.16 7.79
N ASP A 19 -4.95 -11.29 7.53
CA ASP A 19 -3.64 -11.49 6.90
C ASP A 19 -3.60 -11.06 5.41
N ARG A 20 -4.20 -9.90 5.08
CA ARG A 20 -4.44 -9.42 3.71
C ARG A 20 -4.21 -7.92 3.57
N PRO A 21 -3.91 -7.42 2.35
CA PRO A 21 -3.79 -5.99 2.11
C PRO A 21 -5.15 -5.29 2.09
N TYR A 22 -5.17 -4.08 2.65
CA TYR A 22 -6.28 -3.13 2.63
C TYR A 22 -5.87 -1.87 1.87
N LEU A 23 -6.79 -1.30 1.10
CA LEU A 23 -6.60 -0.06 0.37
C LEU A 23 -7.32 1.07 1.08
N LEU A 24 -6.57 2.09 1.47
CA LEU A 24 -7.06 3.29 2.13
C LEU A 24 -6.83 4.48 1.21
N TYR A 25 -7.90 4.97 0.57
CA TYR A 25 -7.84 6.16 -0.29
C TYR A 25 -7.99 7.41 0.53
N THR A 26 -7.02 8.32 0.46
CA THR A 26 -7.04 9.54 1.27
C THR A 26 -6.72 10.78 0.44
N ASP A 27 -7.35 11.89 0.83
CA ASP A 27 -6.87 13.22 0.46
C ASP A 27 -5.62 13.50 1.29
N LYS A 28 -4.54 13.98 0.65
CA LYS A 28 -3.19 14.20 1.23
C LYS A 28 -3.20 14.34 2.77
N LEU A 29 -3.05 13.23 3.49
CA LEU A 29 -2.89 13.28 4.94
C LEU A 29 -1.55 13.94 5.22
N SER A 30 -1.55 14.91 6.13
CA SER A 30 -0.30 15.48 6.60
C SER A 30 0.55 14.39 7.26
N LYS A 31 1.88 14.52 7.22
CA LYS A 31 2.79 13.60 7.91
C LYS A 31 2.44 13.45 9.41
N THR A 32 1.93 14.53 10.02
CA THR A 32 1.45 14.55 11.40
C THR A 32 0.23 13.65 11.59
N ALA A 33 -0.75 13.72 10.68
CA ALA A 33 -1.93 12.86 10.71
C ALA A 33 -1.56 11.38 10.54
N LEU A 34 -0.62 11.07 9.65
CA LEU A 34 -0.11 9.71 9.46
C LEU A 34 0.64 9.19 10.69
N SER A 35 1.44 10.02 11.35
CA SER A 35 2.07 9.68 12.62
C SER A 35 1.05 9.39 13.71
N GLN A 36 -0.01 10.20 13.81
CA GLN A 36 -1.08 9.98 14.79
C GLN A 36 -1.87 8.70 14.50
N LEU A 37 -2.14 8.41 13.24
CA LEU A 37 -2.80 7.17 12.81
C LEU A 37 -1.96 5.95 13.18
N ALA A 38 -0.67 5.97 12.84
CA ALA A 38 0.25 4.90 13.19
C ALA A 38 0.42 4.75 14.70
N PHE A 39 0.43 5.84 15.47
CA PHE A 39 0.48 5.76 16.92
C PHE A 39 -0.77 5.10 17.50
N ARG A 40 -1.96 5.52 17.04
CA ARG A 40 -3.25 5.02 17.54
C ARG A 40 -3.46 3.53 17.30
N TYR A 41 -3.08 3.04 16.13
CA TYR A 41 -3.27 1.64 15.74
C TYR A 41 -2.02 0.77 15.96
N THR A 42 -1.02 1.29 16.70
CA THR A 42 0.27 0.63 16.90
C THR A 42 0.83 0.13 15.57
N GLY A 43 0.85 1.01 14.57
CA GLY A 43 1.26 0.73 13.21
C GLY A 43 2.72 1.07 12.95
N ASP A 44 3.37 0.27 12.12
CA ASP A 44 4.68 0.54 11.54
C ASP A 44 4.51 1.37 10.28
N ARG A 45 5.24 2.47 10.17
CA ARG A 45 5.16 3.33 8.98
C ARG A 45 6.29 2.97 8.05
N VAL A 46 5.95 2.55 6.85
CA VAL A 46 6.93 2.13 5.86
C VAL A 46 6.68 2.86 4.55
N SER A 47 7.70 3.54 4.03
CA SER A 47 7.64 4.10 2.68
C SER A 47 8.10 3.04 1.68
N TYR A 48 7.20 2.68 0.75
CA TYR A 48 7.55 1.79 -0.36
C TYR A 48 8.65 2.40 -1.24
N ARG A 49 8.67 3.73 -1.40
CA ARG A 49 9.71 4.41 -2.18
C ARG A 49 11.09 4.22 -1.57
N ASP A 50 11.21 4.43 -0.26
CA ASP A 50 12.49 4.27 0.43
C ASP A 50 12.96 2.81 0.42
N ASP A 51 12.02 1.86 0.60
CA ASP A 51 12.29 0.43 0.44
C ASP A 51 12.78 0.10 -0.99
N LEU A 52 12.10 0.63 -2.01
CA LEU A 52 12.47 0.44 -3.41
C LEU A 52 13.87 0.98 -3.70
N ILE A 53 14.18 2.20 -3.24
CA ILE A 53 15.51 2.79 -3.38
C ILE A 53 16.54 1.92 -2.69
N LYS A 54 16.32 1.53 -1.43
CA LYS A 54 17.25 0.66 -0.68
C LYS A 54 17.48 -0.67 -1.39
N ARG A 55 16.42 -1.36 -1.83
CA ARG A 55 16.53 -2.63 -2.55
C ARG A 55 17.30 -2.48 -3.86
N HIS A 56 17.09 -1.40 -4.60
CA HIS A 56 17.75 -1.20 -5.89
C HIS A 56 19.18 -0.69 -5.74
N THR A 57 19.45 0.25 -4.83
CA THR A 57 20.79 0.80 -4.60
C THR A 57 21.71 -0.20 -3.89
N SER A 58 21.20 -1.00 -2.95
CA SER A 58 22.03 -1.99 -2.24
C SER A 58 22.20 -3.31 -2.99
N ASN A 59 21.18 -3.77 -3.74
CA ASN A 59 21.22 -5.11 -4.36
C ASN A 59 21.35 -5.10 -5.90
N SER A 60 21.27 -3.96 -6.58
CA SER A 60 21.31 -3.92 -8.05
C SER A 60 22.33 -2.93 -8.58
N LYS A 61 23.36 -3.43 -9.27
CA LYS A 61 24.28 -2.60 -10.07
C LYS A 61 23.67 -2.13 -11.41
N SER A 62 22.39 -2.41 -11.66
CA SER A 62 21.71 -2.04 -12.90
C SER A 62 21.20 -0.60 -12.83
N GLY A 63 21.59 0.23 -13.81
CA GLY A 63 21.08 1.59 -13.98
C GLY A 63 19.63 1.68 -14.48
N TYR A 64 18.98 0.54 -14.76
CA TYR A 64 17.61 0.50 -15.27
C TYR A 64 16.67 -0.19 -14.29
N LEU A 65 15.62 0.53 -13.88
CA LEU A 65 14.46 -0.02 -13.17
C LEU A 65 13.51 -0.66 -14.18
N ASN A 66 13.41 -1.98 -14.18
CA ASN A 66 12.49 -2.76 -15.01
C ASN A 66 11.36 -3.39 -14.17
N LEU A 67 10.65 -2.57 -13.41
CA LEU A 67 9.61 -3.05 -12.46
C LEU A 67 8.47 -3.78 -13.16
N GLN A 68 8.15 -3.39 -14.40
CA GLN A 68 7.11 -4.01 -15.23
C GLN A 68 7.40 -5.49 -15.53
N MET A 69 8.67 -5.88 -15.61
CA MET A 69 9.06 -7.27 -15.88
C MET A 69 9.11 -8.13 -14.61
N HIS A 70 8.98 -7.49 -13.44
CA HIS A 70 9.20 -8.13 -12.13
C HIS A 70 8.06 -7.85 -11.14
N ILE A 71 6.82 -7.79 -11.63
CA ILE A 71 5.61 -7.54 -10.80
C ILE A 71 5.54 -8.46 -9.58
N SER A 72 5.83 -9.76 -9.77
CA SER A 72 5.81 -10.74 -8.68
C SER A 72 6.83 -10.42 -7.59
N ARG A 73 7.99 -9.86 -7.96
CA ARG A 73 9.02 -9.43 -7.01
C ARG A 73 8.54 -8.25 -6.16
N GLU A 74 7.78 -7.34 -6.76
CA GLU A 74 7.24 -6.19 -6.03
C GLU A 74 6.13 -6.59 -5.05
N VAL A 75 5.29 -7.54 -5.42
CA VAL A 75 4.31 -8.13 -4.48
C VAL A 75 5.03 -8.87 -3.34
N GLU A 76 6.10 -9.61 -3.64
CA GLU A 76 6.89 -10.28 -2.62
C GLU A 76 7.60 -9.29 -1.70
N ALA A 77 8.11 -8.16 -2.22
CA ALA A 77 8.68 -7.10 -1.41
C ALA A 77 7.66 -6.54 -0.40
N ILE A 78 6.41 -6.36 -0.81
CA ILE A 78 5.33 -5.93 0.10
C ILE A 78 5.09 -6.97 1.21
N LYS A 79 5.16 -8.26 0.91
CA LYS A 79 5.08 -9.31 1.95
C LYS A 79 6.28 -9.27 2.88
N GLN A 80 7.48 -9.07 2.35
CA GLN A 80 8.71 -8.96 3.14
C GLN A 80 8.65 -7.76 4.09
N ILE A 81 8.07 -6.64 3.67
CA ILE A 81 7.79 -5.50 4.57
C ILE A 81 6.91 -5.96 5.75
N CYS A 82 5.85 -6.73 5.49
CA CYS A 82 4.98 -7.25 6.56
C CYS A 82 5.71 -8.23 7.48
N GLN A 83 6.62 -9.06 6.95
CA GLN A 83 7.41 -10.02 7.73
C GLN A 83 8.45 -9.34 8.63
N ASN A 84 9.03 -8.23 8.17
CA ASN A 84 10.03 -7.47 8.91
C ASN A 84 9.41 -6.41 9.85
N ALA A 85 8.09 -6.25 9.81
CA ALA A 85 7.38 -5.29 10.64
C ALA A 85 7.52 -5.65 12.12
N THR A 86 7.84 -4.65 12.92
CA THR A 86 8.00 -4.82 14.39
C THR A 86 6.68 -4.61 15.14
N LYS A 87 5.66 -4.15 14.44
CA LYS A 87 4.37 -3.74 14.97
C LYS A 87 3.22 -4.50 14.31
N PRO A 88 2.06 -4.60 14.97
CA PRO A 88 0.94 -5.44 14.53
C PRO A 88 0.29 -5.03 13.20
N ILE A 89 0.48 -3.78 12.74
CA ILE A 89 -0.09 -3.29 11.48
C ILE A 89 1.00 -2.55 10.72
N VAL A 90 1.04 -2.69 9.39
CA VAL A 90 1.90 -1.86 8.54
C VAL A 90 1.06 -0.81 7.83
N LEU A 91 1.48 0.45 7.91
CA LEU A 91 0.99 1.54 7.07
C LEU A 91 2.01 1.73 5.94
N LEU A 92 1.63 1.34 4.72
CA LEU A 92 2.46 1.47 3.54
C LEU A 92 2.16 2.78 2.82
N GLU A 93 3.15 3.65 2.79
CA GLU A 93 3.15 4.94 2.11
C GLU A 93 3.88 4.83 0.75
N ASP A 94 3.64 5.80 -0.13
CA ASP A 94 4.37 5.99 -1.40
C ASP A 94 4.30 4.81 -2.41
N LEU A 95 3.30 3.92 -2.29
CA LEU A 95 3.08 2.87 -3.30
C LEU A 95 2.62 3.47 -4.64
N ASP A 96 2.05 4.67 -4.63
CA ASP A 96 1.64 5.43 -5.80
C ASP A 96 2.77 5.64 -6.82
N VAL A 97 4.03 5.66 -6.38
CA VAL A 97 5.21 5.72 -7.27
C VAL A 97 5.29 4.49 -8.16
N LEU A 98 5.10 3.29 -7.60
CA LEU A 98 5.05 2.05 -8.38
C LEU A 98 3.85 2.06 -9.32
N LEU A 99 2.68 2.44 -8.82
CA LEU A 99 1.46 2.44 -9.61
C LEU A 99 1.57 3.38 -10.81
N THR A 100 2.09 4.59 -10.59
CA THR A 100 2.34 5.57 -11.65
C THR A 100 3.34 5.02 -12.68
N TYR A 101 4.42 4.40 -12.20
CA TYR A 101 5.39 3.74 -13.07
C TYR A 101 4.71 2.66 -13.93
N LEU A 102 3.92 1.76 -13.35
CA LEU A 102 3.27 0.67 -14.09
C LEU A 102 2.20 1.18 -15.05
N HIS A 103 1.48 2.25 -14.68
CA HIS A 103 0.43 2.86 -15.49
C HIS A 103 0.96 3.47 -16.78
N THR A 104 2.17 4.06 -16.75
CA THR A 104 2.80 4.70 -17.91
C THR A 104 3.46 3.71 -18.90
N ARG A 105 3.46 2.41 -18.61
CA ARG A 105 4.10 1.39 -19.46
C ARG A 105 3.14 0.84 -20.54
N PRO A 106 3.65 0.49 -21.73
CA PRO A 106 2.89 -0.23 -22.75
C PRO A 106 2.29 -1.52 -22.16
N ASN A 107 1.08 -1.89 -22.60
CA ASN A 107 0.32 -3.06 -22.12
C ASN A 107 -0.08 -3.04 -20.62
N SER A 108 0.13 -1.91 -19.92
CA SER A 108 -0.28 -1.63 -18.55
C SER A 108 -0.26 -2.85 -17.60
N PRO A 109 0.93 -3.25 -17.10
CA PRO A 109 1.08 -4.31 -16.10
C PRO A 109 0.31 -4.07 -14.78
N LEU A 110 -0.24 -2.86 -14.62
CA LEU A 110 -0.98 -2.41 -13.45
C LEU A 110 -2.14 -3.35 -13.07
N ASN A 111 -2.93 -3.82 -14.04
CA ASN A 111 -4.03 -4.74 -13.78
C ASN A 111 -3.55 -6.06 -13.18
N GLN A 112 -2.43 -6.58 -13.69
CA GLN A 112 -1.81 -7.80 -13.18
C GLN A 112 -1.25 -7.59 -11.78
N PHE A 113 -0.62 -6.43 -11.52
CA PHE A 113 -0.17 -6.07 -10.19
C PHE A 113 -1.34 -6.04 -9.18
N TRP A 114 -2.44 -5.36 -9.51
CA TRP A 114 -3.61 -5.30 -8.63
C TRP A 114 -4.20 -6.67 -8.32
N ARG A 115 -4.31 -7.55 -9.31
CA ARG A 115 -4.79 -8.93 -9.11
C ARG A 115 -3.86 -9.72 -8.20
N ASN A 116 -2.54 -9.65 -8.43
CA ASN A 116 -1.56 -10.36 -7.62
C ASN A 116 -1.56 -9.87 -6.17
N LEU A 117 -1.69 -8.55 -5.97
CA LEU A 117 -1.77 -7.95 -4.65
C LEU A 117 -3.08 -8.33 -3.93
N ALA A 118 -4.22 -8.27 -4.62
CA ALA A 118 -5.53 -8.65 -4.05
C ALA A 118 -5.58 -10.13 -3.65
N ALA A 119 -4.92 -10.99 -4.44
CA ALA A 119 -4.78 -12.42 -4.20
C ALA A 119 -3.76 -12.78 -3.12
N THR A 120 -2.95 -11.81 -2.67
CA THR A 120 -1.97 -12.04 -1.61
C THR A 120 -2.69 -12.36 -0.29
N ARG A 121 -2.31 -13.50 0.30
CA ARG A 121 -2.80 -14.04 1.56
C ARG A 121 -1.62 -14.38 2.45
N GLN A 122 -1.88 -14.73 3.72
CA GLN A 122 -0.87 -15.16 4.69
C GLN A 122 0.20 -14.10 4.94
N LEU A 123 -0.20 -12.81 4.94
CA LEU A 123 0.69 -11.77 5.42
C LEU A 123 0.93 -11.95 6.92
N ALA A 124 2.18 -11.77 7.34
CA ALA A 124 2.56 -11.86 8.76
C ALA A 124 1.78 -10.85 9.63
N CYS A 125 1.40 -9.71 9.05
CA CYS A 125 0.51 -8.73 9.65
C CYS A 125 -0.37 -8.07 8.58
N PRO A 126 -1.52 -7.50 8.97
CA PRO A 126 -2.33 -6.65 8.10
C PRO A 126 -1.52 -5.46 7.60
N ILE A 127 -1.68 -5.15 6.31
CA ILE A 127 -1.07 -3.98 5.68
C ILE A 127 -2.15 -3.05 5.15
N TRP A 128 -2.04 -1.79 5.53
CA TRP A 128 -2.88 -0.68 5.09
C TRP A 128 -2.09 0.14 4.08
N ILE A 129 -2.48 0.05 2.83
CA ILE A 129 -1.85 0.73 1.72
C ILE A 129 -2.55 2.08 1.55
N LEU A 130 -1.80 3.15 1.84
CA LEU A 130 -2.26 4.52 1.75
C LEU A 130 -2.08 5.01 0.32
N LEU A 131 -3.19 5.39 -0.33
CA LEU A 131 -3.20 5.82 -1.72
C LEU A 131 -3.91 7.17 -1.90
N PRO A 132 -3.44 8.03 -2.81
CA PRO A 132 -4.18 9.20 -3.23
C PRO A 132 -5.56 8.84 -3.81
N LYS A 133 -6.59 9.68 -3.59
CA LYS A 133 -7.94 9.47 -4.16
C LYS A 133 -7.98 9.39 -5.69
N THR A 134 -6.97 9.91 -6.39
CA THR A 134 -6.86 9.76 -7.85
C THR A 134 -6.84 8.30 -8.29
N TRP A 135 -6.29 7.41 -7.47
CA TRP A 135 -6.27 5.97 -7.74
C TRP A 135 -7.61 5.28 -7.47
N ALA A 136 -8.53 5.92 -6.75
CA ALA A 136 -9.84 5.33 -6.48
C ALA A 136 -10.68 5.24 -7.76
N THR A 137 -10.60 6.22 -8.66
CA THR A 137 -11.30 6.16 -9.95
C THR A 137 -10.76 5.03 -10.84
N GLU A 138 -9.44 4.82 -10.81
CA GLU A 138 -8.79 3.70 -11.53
C GLU A 138 -9.23 2.33 -10.97
N MET A 139 -9.51 2.28 -9.67
CA MET A 139 -9.87 1.07 -8.94
C MET A 139 -11.37 0.81 -8.82
N ALA A 140 -12.24 1.77 -9.15
CA ALA A 140 -13.69 1.62 -9.14
C ALA A 140 -14.17 0.42 -9.98
N SER A 141 -13.54 0.16 -11.14
CA SER A 141 -13.87 -1.00 -11.98
C SER A 141 -13.32 -2.34 -11.45
N LYS A 142 -12.56 -2.31 -10.35
CA LYS A 142 -11.80 -3.44 -9.78
C LYS A 142 -12.17 -3.71 -8.32
N GLU A 143 -13.13 -3.01 -7.74
CA GLU A 143 -13.53 -3.15 -6.33
C GLU A 143 -13.96 -4.58 -5.99
N ASN A 144 -14.58 -5.28 -6.95
CA ASN A 144 -14.94 -6.70 -6.81
C ASN A 144 -13.72 -7.63 -6.55
N LEU A 145 -12.50 -7.21 -6.86
CA LEU A 145 -11.29 -7.96 -6.51
C LEU A 145 -10.91 -7.82 -5.03
N TRP A 146 -11.36 -6.74 -4.39
CA TRP A 146 -10.93 -6.30 -3.08
C TRP A 146 -12.00 -6.47 -2.00
N ASP A 147 -13.25 -6.77 -2.38
CA ASP A 147 -14.39 -6.94 -1.48
C ASP A 147 -14.51 -5.73 -0.51
N ILE A 148 -14.62 -5.99 0.79
CA ILE A 148 -14.71 -4.97 1.85
C ILE A 148 -13.37 -4.30 2.20
N ARG A 149 -12.28 -4.64 1.50
CA ARG A 149 -10.91 -4.21 1.83
C ARG A 149 -10.52 -2.86 1.24
N VAL A 150 -11.47 -2.18 0.58
CA VAL A 150 -11.33 -0.80 0.11
C VAL A 150 -12.06 0.13 1.06
N LYS A 151 -11.37 1.17 1.53
CA LYS A 151 -11.94 2.24 2.35
C LYS A 151 -11.57 3.60 1.78
N TYR A 152 -12.52 4.51 1.83
CA TYR A 152 -12.39 5.90 1.39
C TYR A 152 -12.34 6.78 2.63
N LEU A 153 -11.32 7.63 2.72
CA LEU A 153 -10.98 8.50 3.85
C LEU A 153 -11.18 9.97 3.52
#